data_AF-J2EGW0-F1
#
_entry.id   AF-J2EGW0-F1
#
_cell.length_a   1.000
_cell.length_b   1.000
_cell.length_c   1.000
_cell.angle_alpha   90.00
_cell.angle_beta   90.00
_cell.angle_gamma   90.00
#
_symmetry.space_group_name_H-M   'P 1'
#
loop_
_entity.id
_entity.type
_entity.pdbx_description
1 polymer ?
#
loop_
_entity_poly.entity_id
_entity_poly.type
_entity_poly.pdbx_seq_one_letter_code
_entity_poly.pdbx_strand_id
1 'polypeptide(L)' 'MAQHNRSEGDSFYFLDPDGHKLEVHVGDLASRLKACRQAPYAAMVFFTDQ' A
#
# COMPACT_ATOMS: atom_id res chain seq x y z
N MET A 1 4.94 16.61 12.93
CA MET A 1 5.97 15.56 12.82
C MET A 1 5.48 14.56 11.78
N ALA A 2 5.74 14.79 10.48
CA ALA A 2 5.28 13.90 9.42
C ALA A 2 6.23 12.71 9.30
N GLN A 3 5.72 11.51 9.56
CA GLN A 3 6.49 10.28 9.56
C GLN A 3 6.75 9.85 8.11
N HIS A 4 7.99 9.97 7.67
CA HIS A 4 8.44 9.49 6.36
C HIS A 4 8.45 7.95 6.42
N ASN A 5 7.35 7.32 6.05
CA ASN A 5 7.25 5.87 6.06
C ASN A 5 8.07 5.28 4.90
N ARG A 6 9.10 4.52 5.27
CA ARG A 6 9.98 3.77 4.38
C ARG A 6 9.39 2.37 4.15
N SER A 7 8.14 2.32 3.68
CA SER A 7 7.40 1.06 3.47
C SER A 7 6.62 1.16 2.16
N GLU A 8 7.00 0.32 1.20
CA GLU A 8 6.40 0.05 -0.12
C GLU A 8 5.34 1.03 -0.66
N GLY A 9 5.77 2.23 -1.04
CA GLY A 9 4.99 3.17 -1.85
C GLY A 9 4.97 4.59 -1.29
N ASP A 10 4.67 5.56 -2.15
CA ASP A 10 4.40 6.95 -1.75
C ASP A 10 3.02 7.00 -1.07
N SER A 11 2.97 6.46 0.16
CA SER A 11 1.81 6.38 1.03
C SER A 11 1.96 7.33 2.22
N PHE A 12 0.93 8.14 2.47
CA PHE A 12 0.84 9.03 3.61
C PHE A 12 -0.35 8.68 4.50
N TYR A 13 -0.07 8.33 5.75
CA TYR A 13 -1.09 7.97 6.74
C TYR A 13 -1.36 9.13 7.68
N PHE A 14 -2.64 9.43 7.91
CA PHE A 14 -3.07 10.49 8.81
C PHE A 14 -4.39 10.14 9.51
N LEU A 15 -4.69 10.88 10.56
CA LEU A 15 -5.95 10.77 11.29
C LEU A 15 -6.82 11.97 10.95
N ASP A 16 -8.12 11.74 10.82
CA ASP A 16 -9.09 12.83 10.88
C ASP A 16 -9.39 13.20 12.36
N PRO A 17 -10.12 14.30 12.61
CA PRO A 17 -10.45 14.73 13.98
C PRO A 17 -11.22 13.68 14.80
N ASP A 18 -11.96 12.80 14.14
CA ASP A 18 -12.72 11.71 14.78
C ASP A 18 -11.84 10.47 15.06
N GLY A 19 -10.59 10.46 14.60
CA GLY A 19 -9.60 9.40 14.83
C GLY A 19 -9.63 8.28 13.80
N HIS A 20 -10.32 8.45 12.67
CA HIS A 20 -10.29 7.54 11.54
C HIS A 20 -8.92 7.54 10.87
N LYS A 21 -8.40 6.34 10.59
CA LYS A 21 -7.12 6.15 9.88
C LYS A 21 -7.35 6.27 8.38
N LEU A 22 -6.83 7.34 7.80
CA LEU A 22 -6.88 7.61 6.38
C LEU A 22 -5.48 7.42 5.77
N GLU A 23 -5.46 7.05 4.49
CA GLU A 23 -4.24 6.89 3.71
C GLU A 23 -4.40 7.62 2.38
N VAL A 24 -3.43 8.46 2.02
CA VAL A 24 -3.24 8.93 0.65
C VAL A 24 -2.16 8.05 0.02
N HIS A 25 -2.52 7.32 -1.03
CA HIS A 25 -1.60 6.45 -1.75
C HIS A 25 -1.45 6.92 -3.20
N VAL A 26 -0.21 7.03 -3.69
CA VAL A 26 0.06 7.24 -5.11
C VAL A 26 0.27 5.90 -5.80
N GLY A 27 -0.63 5.58 -6.73
CA GLY A 27 -0.60 4.34 -7.49
C GLY A 27 -1.96 3.64 -7.50
N ASP A 28 -2.06 2.60 -8.32
CA ASP A 28 -3.24 1.77 -8.44
C ASP A 28 -2.97 0.32 -8.00
N LEU A 29 -4.04 -0.48 -7.95
CA LEU A 29 -3.94 -1.89 -7.60
C LEU A 29 -2.99 -2.66 -8.55
N ALA A 30 -2.97 -2.32 -9.84
CA ALA A 30 -2.11 -2.99 -10.81
C ALA A 30 -0.61 -2.76 -10.51
N SER A 31 -0.25 -1.52 -10.17
CA SER A 31 1.10 -1.12 -9.77
C SER A 31 1.52 -1.83 -8.48
N ARG A 32 0.60 -1.91 -7.51
CA ARG A 32 0.81 -2.64 -6.26
C ARG A 32 1.07 -4.13 -6.50
N LEU A 33 0.23 -4.77 -7.32
CA LEU A 33 0.38 -6.18 -7.68
C LEU A 33 1.70 -6.44 -8.42
N LYS A 34 2.13 -5.53 -9.29
CA LYS A 34 3.43 -5.62 -9.97
C LYS A 34 4.60 -5.58 -8.96
N ALA A 35 4.56 -4.68 -7.99
CA ALA A 35 5.57 -4.63 -6.93
C ALA A 35 5.57 -5.92 -6.09
N CYS A 36 4.40 -6.41 -5.70
CA CYS A 36 4.26 -7.68 -4.98
C CYS A 36 4.76 -8.89 -5.79
N ARG A 37 4.71 -8.87 -7.13
CA ARG A 37 5.31 -9.94 -7.95
C ARG A 37 6.84 -9.91 -7.92
N GLN A 38 7.46 -8.76 -7.67
CA GLN A 38 8.92 -8.62 -7.55
C GLN A 38 9.40 -8.99 -6.14
N ALA A 39 8.65 -8.60 -5.11
CA ALA A 39 8.91 -8.92 -3.71
C ALA A 39 7.60 -9.40 -3.05
N PRO A 40 7.26 -10.70 -3.18
CA PRO A 40 6.02 -11.22 -2.63
C PRO A 40 6.06 -11.29 -1.11
N TYR A 41 4.92 -11.04 -0.48
CA TYR A 41 4.75 -11.28 0.94
C TYR A 41 4.81 -12.77 1.26
N ALA A 42 5.08 -13.09 2.53
CA ALA A 42 5.10 -14.46 3.00
C ALA A 42 3.77 -15.16 2.66
N ALA A 43 3.86 -16.29 1.96
CA ALA A 43 2.72 -17.08 1.48
C ALA A 43 1.73 -16.35 0.56
N MET A 44 2.17 -15.29 -0.14
CA MET A 44 1.33 -14.57 -1.10
C MET A 44 1.01 -15.43 -2.33
N VAL A 45 -0.27 -15.51 -2.69
CA VAL A 45 -0.78 -16.20 -3.88
C VAL A 45 -1.48 -15.19 -4.78
N PHE A 46 -1.18 -15.22 -6.08
CA PHE A 46 -1.85 -14.38 -7.07
C PHE A 46 -2.94 -15.18 -7.77
N PHE A 47 -4.17 -14.67 -7.76
CA PHE A 47 -5.29 -15.22 -8.51
C PHE A 47 -5.53 -14.34 -9.74
N THR A 48 -5.74 -14.97 -10.88
CA THR A 48 -6.16 -14.33 -12.12
C THR A 48 -7.38 -15.10 -12.61
N ASP A 49 -8.53 -14.45 -12.72
CA ASP A 49 -9.62 -15.01 -13.52
C ASP A 49 -9.14 -15.01 -14.98
N GLN A 50 -9.17 -16.19 -15.60
CA GLN A 50 -8.99 -16.31 -17.05
C GLN A 50 -10.23 -15.83 -17.79
#